data_AF-A0A843TAN0-F1
#
_entry.id   AF-A0A843TAN0-F1
#
_cell.length_a   1.000
_cell.length_b   1.000
_cell.length_c   1.000
_cell.angle_alpha   90.00
_cell.angle_beta   90.00
_cell.angle_gamma   90.00
#
_symmetry.space_group_name_H-M   'P 1'
#
loop_
_entity.id
_entity.type
_entity.pdbx_description
1 polymer ?
#
loop_
_entity_poly.entity_id
_entity_poly.type
_entity_poly.pdbx_seq_one_letter_code
_entity_poly.pdbx_strand_id
1 'polypeptide(L)'
;TGCAGFGAGPSLPAPEQPELARQVEIRRTTFGVPQILAENLRAAAFALAYVQLEDYGMRVISGMQAARGRMAEVQGTGGVAADARNRRRHARAAETFHLLQEDTREAYAGFAAGVNHFIRQHPDELADWVRPDFTAIDLLARDITWPSDEAIDAFRRRIIADPADPVVLVETGGVWQRAPRSGLASPARCP
;
A
#
# COMPACT_ATOMS: atom_id res chain seq x y z
N THR A 1 -27.32 30.79 2.35
CA THR A 1 -26.79 29.66 1.59
C THR A 1 -25.50 29.23 2.27
N GLY A 2 -25.57 28.22 3.14
CA GLY A 2 -24.47 27.84 4.04
C GLY A 2 -23.61 26.73 3.43
N CYS A 3 -22.30 26.93 3.42
CA CYS A 3 -21.33 25.89 3.10
C CYS A 3 -21.12 25.02 4.34
N ALA A 4 -21.52 23.75 4.28
CA ALA A 4 -21.15 22.77 5.30
C ALA A 4 -19.67 22.39 5.09
N GLY A 5 -18.82 22.77 6.05
CA GLY A 5 -17.43 22.35 6.10
C GLY A 5 -17.33 20.86 6.41
N PHE A 6 -16.52 20.13 5.66
CA PHE A 6 -16.09 18.78 6.01
C PHE A 6 -15.21 18.88 7.25
N GLY A 7 -15.76 18.50 8.41
CA GLY A 7 -15.00 18.37 9.65
C GLY A 7 -13.96 17.28 9.49
N ALA A 8 -12.69 17.64 9.61
CA ALA A 8 -11.62 16.68 9.88
C ALA A 8 -11.96 15.95 11.19
N GLY A 9 -12.16 14.64 11.12
CA GLY A 9 -12.28 13.80 12.32
C GLY A 9 -11.02 13.91 13.18
N PRO A 10 -11.09 13.63 14.48
CA PRO A 10 -9.94 13.75 15.36
C PRO A 10 -8.83 12.80 14.91
N SER A 11 -7.75 13.35 14.35
CA SER A 11 -6.50 12.63 14.18
C SER A 11 -5.95 12.37 15.58
N LEU A 12 -5.79 11.10 15.96
CA LEU A 12 -5.04 10.73 17.15
C LEU A 12 -3.68 11.45 17.10
N PRO A 13 -3.21 12.07 18.20
CA PRO A 13 -1.89 12.69 18.22
C PRO A 13 -0.86 11.59 17.95
N ALA A 14 -0.24 11.63 16.78
CA ALA A 14 0.85 10.72 16.47
C ALA A 14 1.98 11.02 17.47
N PRO A 15 2.53 10.01 18.18
CA PRO A 15 3.73 10.24 18.97
C PRO A 15 4.78 10.90 18.07
N GLU A 16 5.40 11.98 18.57
CA GLU A 16 6.46 12.68 17.84
C GLU A 16 7.55 11.66 17.47
N GLN A 17 8.03 11.68 16.23
CA GLN A 17 8.90 10.59 15.71
C GLN A 17 10.15 10.27 16.55
N PRO A 18 10.78 11.22 17.30
CA PRO A 18 11.85 10.90 18.24
C PRO A 18 11.45 9.85 19.28
N GLU A 19 10.18 9.79 19.68
CA GLU A 19 9.69 8.81 20.66
C GLU A 19 9.62 7.40 20.09
N LEU A 20 9.27 7.24 18.81
CA LEU A 20 9.25 5.91 18.17
C LEU A 20 10.65 5.33 18.00
N ALA A 21 11.64 6.19 17.68
CA ALA A 21 13.03 5.76 17.54
C ALA A 21 13.61 5.21 18.87
N ARG A 22 13.09 5.65 20.02
CA ARG A 22 13.52 5.14 21.34
C ARG A 22 12.93 3.78 21.71
N GLN A 23 11.89 3.34 21.00
CA GLN A 23 11.16 2.09 21.28
C GLN A 23 11.65 0.92 20.42
N VAL A 24 12.76 1.09 19.70
CA VAL A 24 13.28 0.11 18.74
C VAL A 24 14.77 -0.14 18.92
N GLU A 25 15.18 -1.39 18.75
CA GLU A 25 16.56 -1.81 18.60
C GLU A 25 16.72 -2.51 17.25
N ILE A 26 17.67 -2.03 16.45
CA ILE A 26 17.98 -2.60 15.13
C ILE A 26 19.39 -3.20 15.19
N ARG A 27 19.48 -4.51 14.94
CA ARG A 27 20.77 -5.22 14.85
C ARG A 27 20.91 -5.79 13.45
N ARG A 28 22.02 -5.55 12.77
CA ARG A 28 22.29 -6.15 11.46
C ARG A 28 23.24 -7.32 11.58
N THR A 29 22.96 -8.39 10.84
CA THR A 29 23.87 -9.53 10.68
C THR A 29 25.06 -9.15 9.78
N THR A 30 26.07 -10.03 9.68
CA THR A 30 27.23 -9.85 8.78
C THR A 30 26.85 -9.64 7.32
N PHE A 31 25.69 -10.15 6.89
CA PHE A 31 25.17 -10.00 5.52
C PHE A 31 24.19 -8.83 5.38
N GLY A 32 24.13 -7.94 6.38
CA GLY A 32 23.27 -6.76 6.36
C GLY A 32 21.79 -7.03 6.66
N VAL A 33 21.37 -8.29 6.91
CA VAL A 33 19.97 -8.60 7.23
C VAL A 33 19.58 -7.96 8.57
N PRO A 34 18.56 -7.08 8.62
CA PRO A 34 18.15 -6.42 9.85
C PRO A 34 17.28 -7.33 10.73
N GLN A 35 17.58 -7.33 12.03
CA GLN A 35 16.77 -7.90 13.11
C GLN A 35 16.22 -6.73 13.92
N ILE A 36 14.88 -6.63 13.98
CA ILE A 36 14.17 -5.52 14.62
C ILE A 36 13.50 -6.04 15.88
N LEU A 37 13.88 -5.48 17.03
CA LEU A 37 13.15 -5.62 18.28
C LEU A 37 12.42 -4.30 18.56
N ALA A 38 11.14 -4.36 18.91
CA ALA A 38 10.32 -3.17 19.11
C ALA A 38 9.25 -3.40 20.18
N GLU A 39 8.85 -2.33 20.88
CA GLU A 39 7.85 -2.39 21.96
C GLU A 39 6.42 -2.60 21.45
N ASN A 40 6.12 -2.24 20.20
CA ASN A 40 4.80 -2.38 19.58
C ASN A 40 4.89 -2.39 18.04
N LEU A 41 3.78 -2.68 17.36
CA LEU A 41 3.72 -2.79 15.90
C LEU A 41 3.99 -1.47 15.18
N ARG A 42 3.58 -0.33 15.76
CA ARG A 42 3.88 1.00 15.18
C ARG A 42 5.40 1.24 15.19
N ALA A 43 6.06 1.00 16.31
CA ALA A 43 7.51 1.11 16.43
C ALA A 43 8.25 0.11 15.52
N ALA A 44 7.78 -1.14 15.45
CA ALA A 44 8.35 -2.15 14.54
C ALA A 44 8.28 -1.70 13.07
N ALA A 45 7.13 -1.18 12.64
CA ALA A 45 6.93 -0.71 11.28
C ALA A 45 7.72 0.57 10.97
N PHE A 46 7.91 1.45 11.96
CA PHE A 46 8.82 2.60 11.88
C PHE A 46 10.25 2.15 11.59
N ALA A 47 10.77 1.20 12.37
CA ALA A 47 12.11 0.64 12.15
C ALA A 47 12.22 -0.09 10.81
N LEU A 48 11.18 -0.82 10.40
CA LEU A 48 11.14 -1.51 9.10
C LEU A 48 11.26 -0.51 7.94
N ALA A 49 10.54 0.61 8.00
CA ALA A 49 10.68 1.66 7.00
C ALA A 49 12.11 2.21 6.97
N TYR A 50 12.67 2.51 8.14
CA TYR A 50 14.02 3.06 8.27
C TYR A 50 15.07 2.16 7.61
N VAL A 51 15.11 0.87 7.94
CA VAL A 51 16.08 -0.07 7.34
C VAL A 51 15.86 -0.29 5.84
N GLN A 52 14.60 -0.24 5.36
CA GLN A 52 14.32 -0.30 3.92
C GLN A 52 14.85 0.94 3.19
N LEU A 53 14.79 2.11 3.80
CA LEU A 53 15.35 3.33 3.22
C LEU A 53 16.88 3.34 3.26
N GLU A 54 17.52 2.81 4.31
CA GLU A 54 18.97 2.60 4.30
C GLU A 54 19.42 1.72 3.12
N ASP A 55 18.67 0.64 2.84
CA ASP A 55 19.07 -0.34 1.83
C ASP A 55 18.70 0.06 0.39
N TYR A 56 17.59 0.80 0.22
CA TYR A 56 17.00 1.06 -1.09
C TYR A 56 16.71 2.53 -1.40
N GLY A 57 16.84 3.42 -0.42
CA GLY A 57 16.74 4.87 -0.53
C GLY A 57 15.59 5.36 -1.41
N MET A 58 15.96 6.08 -2.48
CA MET A 58 15.03 6.69 -3.43
C MET A 58 14.04 5.71 -4.07
N ARG A 59 14.33 4.40 -4.12
CA ARG A 59 13.39 3.41 -4.67
C ARG A 59 12.14 3.28 -3.81
N VAL A 60 12.28 3.31 -2.48
CA VAL A 60 11.15 3.26 -1.55
C VAL A 60 10.34 4.55 -1.65
N ILE A 61 11.02 5.70 -1.62
CA ILE A 61 10.39 7.03 -1.70
C ILE A 61 9.66 7.22 -3.04
N SER A 62 10.25 6.78 -4.15
CA SER A 62 9.62 6.88 -5.47
C SER A 62 8.38 5.99 -5.55
N GLY A 63 8.41 4.78 -4.96
CA GLY A 63 7.22 3.93 -4.87
C GLY A 63 6.08 4.57 -4.08
N MET A 64 6.42 5.27 -2.99
CA MET A 64 5.46 6.02 -2.18
C MET A 64 4.87 7.22 -2.94
N GLN A 65 5.70 7.98 -3.66
CA GLN A 65 5.24 9.08 -4.52
C GLN A 65 4.38 8.58 -5.68
N ALA A 66 4.71 7.42 -6.25
CA ALA A 66 3.89 6.77 -7.27
C ALA A 66 2.53 6.36 -6.70
N ALA A 67 2.47 5.83 -5.48
CA ALA A 67 1.22 5.43 -4.83
C ALA A 67 0.23 6.61 -4.63
N ARG A 68 0.75 7.82 -4.40
CA ARG A 68 -0.04 9.06 -4.39
C ARG A 68 -0.59 9.46 -5.76
N GLY A 69 -0.05 8.88 -6.83
CA GLY A 69 -0.29 9.27 -8.20
C GLY A 69 0.19 10.69 -8.48
N ARG A 70 1.44 10.98 -8.09
CA ARG A 70 2.12 12.26 -8.30
C ARG A 70 3.49 12.09 -8.97
N MET A 71 3.71 11.00 -9.69
CA MET A 71 4.99 10.74 -10.37
C MET A 71 5.19 11.64 -11.58
N ALA A 72 4.12 12.15 -12.20
CA ALA A 72 4.20 13.10 -13.30
C ALA A 72 4.82 14.46 -12.89
N GLU A 73 4.77 14.80 -11.60
CA GLU A 73 5.45 15.99 -11.06
C GLU A 73 6.98 15.81 -11.07
N VAL A 74 7.45 14.56 -11.04
CA VAL A 74 8.89 14.22 -11.00
C VAL A 74 9.40 13.86 -12.40
N GLN A 75 8.63 13.09 -13.17
CA GLN A 75 9.04 12.50 -14.45
C GLN A 75 8.38 13.15 -15.67
N GLY A 76 7.52 14.15 -15.48
CA GLY A 76 6.76 14.78 -16.55
C GLY A 76 5.65 13.89 -17.10
N THR A 77 5.31 14.10 -18.38
CA THR A 77 4.11 13.52 -19.01
C THR A 77 4.08 11.99 -19.03
N GLY A 78 5.23 11.32 -18.96
CA GLY A 78 5.31 9.85 -18.87
C GLY A 78 4.61 9.25 -17.66
N GLY A 79 4.46 10.00 -16.57
CA GLY A 79 3.80 9.53 -15.33
C GLY A 79 2.27 9.63 -15.35
N VAL A 80 1.67 10.38 -16.29
CA VAL A 80 0.25 10.79 -16.20
C VAL A 80 -0.71 9.61 -16.18
N ALA A 81 -0.50 8.61 -17.04
CA ALA A 81 -1.37 7.44 -17.11
C ALA A 81 -1.28 6.59 -15.82
N ALA A 82 -0.08 6.42 -15.27
CA ALA A 82 0.13 5.72 -14.00
C ALA A 82 -0.49 6.49 -12.83
N ASP A 83 -0.30 7.80 -12.79
CA ASP A 83 -0.87 8.69 -11.77
C ASP A 83 -2.40 8.63 -11.76
N ALA A 84 -3.04 8.62 -12.92
CA ALA A 84 -4.49 8.50 -13.01
C ALA A 84 -5.01 7.20 -12.38
N ARG A 85 -4.32 6.06 -12.58
CA ARG A 85 -4.66 4.79 -11.94
C ARG A 85 -4.37 4.82 -10.44
N ASN A 86 -3.21 5.32 -10.04
CA ASN A 86 -2.80 5.33 -8.63
C ASN A 86 -3.67 6.27 -7.79
N ARG A 87 -4.12 7.40 -8.34
CA ARG A 87 -5.09 8.27 -7.65
C ARG A 87 -6.43 7.58 -7.35
N ARG A 88 -6.89 6.67 -8.22
CA ARG A 88 -8.09 5.86 -7.94
C ARG A 88 -7.85 4.87 -6.79
N ARG A 89 -6.68 4.23 -6.75
CA ARG A 89 -6.28 3.34 -5.65
C ARG A 89 -6.13 4.11 -4.35
N HIS A 90 -5.54 5.29 -4.39
CA HIS A 90 -5.37 6.18 -3.24
C HIS A 90 -6.70 6.66 -2.68
N ALA A 91 -7.63 7.09 -3.54
CA ALA A 91 -8.99 7.43 -3.12
C ALA A 91 -9.67 6.24 -2.42
N ARG A 92 -9.54 5.03 -2.98
CA ARG A 92 -10.05 3.81 -2.35
C ARG A 92 -9.39 3.54 -1.00
N ALA A 93 -8.08 3.71 -0.90
CA ALA A 93 -7.35 3.57 0.37
C ALA A 93 -7.88 4.52 1.42
N ALA A 94 -8.07 5.80 1.07
CA ALA A 94 -8.62 6.80 1.98
C ALA A 94 -10.02 6.42 2.46
N GLU A 95 -10.89 5.94 1.55
CA GLU A 95 -12.24 5.47 1.90
C GLU A 95 -12.21 4.27 2.84
N THR A 96 -11.31 3.31 2.64
CA THR A 96 -11.34 2.03 3.37
C THR A 96 -10.39 1.93 4.54
N PHE A 97 -9.50 2.91 4.75
CA PHE A 97 -8.47 2.83 5.80
C PHE A 97 -9.06 2.56 7.19
N HIS A 98 -10.21 3.17 7.50
CA HIS A 98 -10.90 2.99 8.77
C HIS A 98 -11.44 1.56 9.00
N LEU A 99 -11.60 0.76 7.94
CA LEU A 99 -12.08 -0.62 8.01
C LEU A 99 -10.98 -1.63 8.40
N LEU A 100 -9.71 -1.21 8.34
CA LEU A 100 -8.59 -2.06 8.76
C LEU A 100 -8.67 -2.35 10.26
N GLN A 101 -8.02 -3.43 10.71
CA GLN A 101 -7.81 -3.64 12.15
C GLN A 101 -6.90 -2.55 12.70
N GLU A 102 -7.01 -2.27 14.00
CA GLU A 102 -6.22 -1.23 14.67
C GLU A 102 -4.72 -1.45 14.48
N ASP A 103 -4.23 -2.64 14.79
CA ASP A 103 -2.84 -3.06 14.59
C ASP A 103 -2.31 -2.79 13.18
N THR A 104 -3.15 -2.99 12.15
CA THR A 104 -2.77 -2.73 10.76
C THR A 104 -2.66 -1.24 10.48
N ARG A 105 -3.59 -0.42 11.01
CA ARG A 105 -3.50 1.05 10.90
C ARG A 105 -2.27 1.58 11.62
N GLU A 106 -1.96 1.03 12.79
CA GLU A 106 -0.79 1.37 13.60
C GLU A 106 0.52 1.04 12.87
N ALA A 107 0.59 -0.13 12.22
CA ALA A 107 1.73 -0.49 11.38
C ALA A 107 1.91 0.49 10.19
N TYR A 108 0.85 0.83 9.47
CA TYR A 108 0.93 1.80 8.38
C TYR A 108 1.34 3.20 8.85
N ALA A 109 0.81 3.65 10.00
CA ALA A 109 1.19 4.91 10.61
C ALA A 109 2.67 4.93 11.04
N GLY A 110 3.14 3.83 11.64
CA GLY A 110 4.53 3.65 12.04
C GLY A 110 5.48 3.71 10.86
N PHE A 111 5.19 2.96 9.80
CA PHE A 111 6.03 2.95 8.60
C PHE A 111 6.06 4.34 7.93
N ALA A 112 4.92 5.01 7.77
CA ALA A 112 4.89 6.39 7.25
C ALA A 112 5.74 7.35 8.11
N ALA A 113 5.67 7.23 9.43
CA ALA A 113 6.50 8.01 10.34
C ALA A 113 8.00 7.70 10.15
N GLY A 114 8.38 6.44 9.93
CA GLY A 114 9.75 6.03 9.66
C GLY A 114 10.32 6.59 8.35
N VAL A 115 9.53 6.54 7.27
CA VAL A 115 9.88 7.18 5.98
C VAL A 115 10.15 8.67 6.19
N ASN A 116 9.22 9.37 6.84
CA ASN A 116 9.35 10.80 7.08
C ASN A 116 10.57 11.13 7.97
N HIS A 117 10.88 10.27 8.95
CA HIS A 117 11.99 10.46 9.87
C HIS A 117 13.32 10.37 9.13
N PHE A 118 13.48 9.34 8.30
CA PHE A 118 14.64 9.20 7.43
C PHE A 118 14.82 10.42 6.51
N ILE A 119 13.73 10.90 5.86
CA ILE A 119 13.80 12.08 4.98
C ILE A 119 14.29 13.33 5.73
N ARG A 120 13.88 13.52 6.98
CA ARG A 120 14.36 14.65 7.80
C ARG A 120 15.81 14.54 8.22
N GLN A 121 16.32 13.33 8.40
CA GLN A 121 17.70 13.08 8.83
C GLN A 121 18.69 13.10 7.66
N HIS A 122 18.24 12.75 6.46
CA HIS A 122 19.07 12.62 5.27
C HIS A 122 18.63 13.52 4.11
N PRO A 123 18.31 14.82 4.32
CA PRO A 123 17.78 15.66 3.24
C PRO A 123 18.78 15.84 2.09
N ASP A 124 20.09 15.85 2.39
CA ASP A 124 21.16 16.06 1.41
C ASP A 124 21.45 14.81 0.54
N GLU A 125 20.93 13.65 0.93
CA GLU A 125 21.09 12.39 0.18
C GLU A 125 19.92 12.13 -0.78
N LEU A 126 18.91 13.00 -0.77
CA LEU A 126 17.63 12.80 -1.45
C LEU A 126 17.41 13.86 -2.53
N ALA A 127 16.50 13.55 -3.46
CA ALA A 127 16.15 14.50 -4.50
C ALA A 127 15.36 15.70 -3.97
N ASP A 128 15.56 16.88 -4.57
CA ASP A 128 14.98 18.16 -4.14
C ASP A 128 13.45 18.21 -4.05
N TRP A 129 12.74 17.27 -4.69
CA TRP A 129 11.28 17.18 -4.64
C TRP A 129 10.76 16.39 -3.43
N VAL A 130 11.62 15.65 -2.73
CA VAL A 130 11.22 14.77 -1.64
C VAL A 130 10.81 15.60 -0.42
N ARG A 131 9.66 15.26 0.17
CA ARG A 131 9.12 15.93 1.37
C ARG A 131 8.74 14.89 2.44
N PRO A 132 8.94 15.18 3.74
CA PRO A 132 8.64 14.25 4.82
C PRO A 132 7.16 14.32 5.25
N ASP A 133 6.24 14.17 4.29
CA ASP A 133 4.79 14.34 4.47
C ASP A 133 3.98 13.07 4.16
N PHE A 134 4.63 11.90 4.09
CA PHE A 134 3.98 10.62 3.82
C PHE A 134 3.01 10.21 4.93
N THR A 135 1.89 9.61 4.53
CA THR A 135 0.80 9.20 5.43
C THR A 135 0.58 7.69 5.35
N ALA A 136 -0.12 7.15 6.35
CA ALA A 136 -0.54 5.75 6.35
C ALA A 136 -1.42 5.37 5.14
N ILE A 137 -2.20 6.34 4.62
CA ILE A 137 -3.04 6.16 3.43
C ILE A 137 -2.17 5.98 2.18
N ASP A 138 -1.05 6.70 2.07
CA ASP A 138 -0.13 6.57 0.94
C ASP A 138 0.45 5.14 0.85
N LEU A 139 0.71 4.51 2.00
CA LEU A 139 1.14 3.11 2.07
C LEU A 139 0.00 2.16 1.68
N LEU A 140 -1.18 2.34 2.27
CA LEU A 140 -2.32 1.49 1.93
C LEU A 140 -2.62 1.57 0.42
N ALA A 141 -2.52 2.75 -0.18
CA ALA A 141 -2.70 2.95 -1.62
C ALA A 141 -1.70 2.14 -2.47
N ARG A 142 -0.47 1.94 -1.98
CA ARG A 142 0.55 1.10 -2.60
C ARG A 142 0.19 -0.38 -2.49
N ASP A 143 -0.36 -0.79 -1.35
CA ASP A 143 -0.59 -2.20 -1.00
C ASP A 143 -1.99 -2.71 -1.40
N ILE A 144 -2.93 -1.84 -1.75
CA ILE A 144 -4.23 -2.25 -2.30
C ILE A 144 -4.01 -3.00 -3.62
N THR A 145 -4.34 -4.29 -3.58
CA THR A 145 -4.37 -5.14 -4.77
C THR A 145 -5.44 -4.66 -5.72
N TRP A 146 -5.04 -4.35 -6.95
CA TRP A 146 -5.94 -3.97 -8.03
C TRP A 146 -5.75 -4.94 -9.19
N PRO A 147 -6.82 -5.44 -9.83
CA PRO A 147 -6.68 -6.31 -10.99
C PRO A 147 -5.93 -5.57 -12.12
N SER A 148 -5.01 -6.25 -12.80
CA SER A 148 -4.30 -5.63 -13.93
C SER A 148 -5.26 -5.37 -15.10
N ASP A 149 -4.88 -4.47 -16.00
CA ASP A 149 -5.68 -4.18 -17.19
C ASP A 149 -5.84 -5.46 -18.03
N GLU A 150 -4.80 -6.30 -18.12
CA GLU A 150 -4.86 -7.61 -18.78
C GLU A 150 -5.83 -8.58 -18.09
N ALA A 151 -5.85 -8.59 -16.76
CA ALA A 151 -6.80 -9.42 -16.00
C ALA A 151 -8.25 -8.97 -16.22
N ILE A 152 -8.49 -7.66 -16.26
CA ILE A 152 -9.80 -7.08 -16.58
C ILE A 152 -10.20 -7.43 -18.01
N ASP A 153 -9.31 -7.29 -18.98
CA ASP A 153 -9.58 -7.60 -20.39
C ASP A 153 -9.82 -9.11 -20.61
N ALA A 154 -9.06 -9.96 -19.94
CA ALA A 154 -9.28 -11.40 -19.94
C ALA A 154 -10.66 -11.75 -19.37
N PHE A 155 -11.03 -11.15 -18.23
CA PHE A 155 -12.34 -11.32 -17.62
C PHE A 155 -13.47 -10.84 -18.55
N ARG A 156 -13.31 -9.65 -19.16
CA ARG A 156 -14.29 -9.07 -20.08
C ARG A 156 -14.52 -9.96 -21.31
N ARG A 157 -13.43 -10.41 -21.97
CA ARG A 157 -13.53 -11.32 -23.11
C ARG A 157 -14.28 -12.60 -22.74
N ARG A 158 -14.09 -13.07 -21.51
CA ARG A 158 -14.73 -14.28 -21.01
C ARG A 158 -16.23 -14.13 -20.80
N ILE A 159 -16.70 -13.04 -20.18
CA ILE A 159 -18.14 -12.77 -20.01
C ILE A 159 -18.86 -12.66 -21.34
N ILE A 160 -18.22 -12.04 -22.34
CA ILE A 160 -18.81 -11.91 -23.68
C ILE A 160 -18.95 -13.28 -24.36
N ALA A 161 -18.00 -14.19 -24.14
CA ALA A 161 -17.98 -15.51 -24.76
C ALA A 161 -18.93 -16.51 -24.08
N ASP A 162 -19.03 -16.49 -22.75
CA ASP A 162 -19.95 -17.32 -21.97
C ASP A 162 -20.47 -16.57 -20.74
N PRO A 163 -21.67 -15.96 -20.83
CA PRO A 163 -22.25 -15.19 -19.72
C PRO A 163 -22.68 -16.05 -18.53
N ALA A 164 -22.79 -17.38 -18.67
CA ALA A 164 -23.48 -18.24 -17.72
C ALA A 164 -22.55 -19.01 -16.74
N ASP A 165 -21.26 -19.20 -17.05
CA ASP A 165 -20.31 -19.86 -16.13
C ASP A 165 -18.84 -19.36 -16.30
N PRO A 166 -18.47 -18.23 -15.67
CA PRO A 166 -17.12 -17.72 -15.75
C PRO A 166 -16.18 -18.48 -14.80
N VAL A 167 -15.57 -19.58 -15.25
CA VAL A 167 -14.52 -20.27 -14.47
C VAL A 167 -13.30 -19.33 -14.26
N VAL A 168 -13.03 -18.93 -13.02
CA VAL A 168 -11.89 -18.09 -12.65
C VAL A 168 -10.65 -18.98 -12.48
N LEU A 169 -9.61 -18.74 -13.28
CA LEU A 169 -8.25 -19.21 -12.98
C LEU A 169 -7.44 -17.98 -12.59
N VAL A 170 -6.92 -17.98 -11.36
CA VAL A 170 -6.01 -16.94 -10.87
C VAL A 170 -4.60 -17.52 -10.95
N GLU A 171 -3.74 -16.91 -11.76
CA GLU A 171 -2.31 -17.20 -11.70
C GLU A 171 -1.71 -16.47 -10.50
N THR A 172 -1.20 -17.22 -9.53
CA THR A 172 -0.48 -16.66 -8.37
C THR A 172 0.88 -17.35 -8.31
N GLY A 173 1.95 -16.62 -8.65
CA GLY A 173 3.34 -17.06 -8.39
C GLY A 173 3.74 -18.41 -9.01
N GLY A 174 3.26 -18.72 -10.22
CA GLY A 174 3.68 -19.94 -10.94
C GLY A 174 2.99 -21.24 -10.52
N VAL A 175 1.93 -21.20 -9.71
CA VAL A 175 1.13 -22.38 -9.37
C VAL A 175 -0.25 -22.29 -10.02
N TRP A 176 -0.57 -23.26 -10.89
CA TRP A 176 -1.92 -23.42 -11.44
C TRP A 176 -2.80 -24.12 -10.41
N GLN A 177 -3.81 -23.42 -9.89
CA GLN A 177 -4.89 -24.04 -9.13
C GLN A 177 -6.19 -23.94 -9.91
N ARG A 178 -6.88 -25.08 -10.07
CA ARG A 178 -8.21 -25.13 -10.65
C ARG A 178 -9.20 -24.75 -9.55
N ALA A 179 -9.99 -23.69 -9.75
CA ALA A 179 -11.09 -23.38 -8.85
C ALA A 179 -12.01 -24.61 -8.71
N PRO A 180 -12.50 -24.96 -7.51
CA PRO A 180 -13.47 -26.02 -7.36
C PRO A 180 -14.70 -25.65 -8.19
N ARG A 181 -15.21 -26.61 -8.98
CA ARG A 181 -16.48 -26.45 -9.67
C ARG A 181 -17.52 -26.05 -8.62
N SER A 182 -18.21 -24.93 -8.83
CA SER A 182 -19.46 -24.66 -8.16
C SER A 182 -20.32 -25.92 -8.34
N GLY A 183 -20.63 -26.58 -7.24
CA GLY A 183 -21.54 -27.71 -7.24
C GLY A 183 -22.93 -27.20 -7.60
N LEU A 184 -23.21 -27.03 -8.88
CA LEU A 184 -24.57 -27.10 -9.38
C LEU A 184 -25.02 -28.54 -9.12
N ALA A 185 -25.73 -28.71 -8.00
CA ALA A 185 -26.46 -29.92 -7.72
C ALA A 185 -27.29 -30.26 -8.97
N SER A 186 -27.02 -31.44 -9.54
CA SER A 186 -27.82 -32.02 -10.61
C SER A 186 -29.28 -32.04 -10.15
N PRO A 187 -30.27 -31.59 -10.96
CA PRO A 187 -31.67 -31.64 -10.54
C PRO A 187 -32.03 -33.11 -10.29
N ALA A 188 -32.47 -33.40 -9.07
CA ALA A 188 -32.91 -34.73 -8.68
C ALA A 188 -33.99 -35.20 -9.67
N ARG A 189 -33.77 -36.37 -10.28
CA ARG A 189 -34.84 -37.09 -10.95
C ARG A 189 -35.79 -37.60 -9.85
N CYS A 190 -37.02 -37.11 -9.86
CA CYS A 190 -38.09 -37.73 -9.08
C CYS A 190 -38.32 -39.18 -9.57
N PRO A 191 -38.70 -40.09 -8.67
CA PRO A 191 -39.11 -41.45 -9.05
C PRO A 191 -40.37 -41.47 -9.89
#